data_AF-D3G0W7-F1
#
_entry.id   AF-D3G0W7-F1
#
_cell.length_a   1.000
_cell.length_b   1.000
_cell.length_c   1.000
_cell.angle_alpha   90.00
_cell.angle_beta   90.00
_cell.angle_gamma   90.00
#
_symmetry.space_group_name_H-M   'P 1'
#
loop_
_entity.id
_entity.type
_entity.pdbx_description
1 polymer ?
#
loop_
_entity_poly.entity_id
_entity_poly.type
_entity_poly.pdbx_seq_one_letter_code
_entity_poly.pdbx_strand_id
1 'polypeptide(L)'
;MTRILMIIFLGFFLIVGAALLLINDRVNVGLEDLQGKGEVIESITSPDENYTANVYLINEGGATTRFQIRVAIYSNNNDTAYEKTFDDNTIYWEYGTGEKTTVFWVDKETIKINDVTLNIFNDTYNWKKDRIE
;
A
#
# COMPACT_ATOMS: atom_id res chain seq x y z
N MET A 1 43.70 9.04 27.21
CA MET A 1 42.50 9.92 27.11
C MET A 1 41.90 9.90 25.70
N THR A 2 42.68 10.10 24.64
CA THR A 2 42.20 10.13 23.23
C THR A 2 41.60 8.81 22.71
N ARG A 3 42.17 7.64 23.05
CA ARG A 3 41.64 6.32 22.61
C ARG A 3 40.26 5.98 23.18
N ILE A 4 40.00 6.30 24.46
CA ILE A 4 38.70 6.06 25.11
C ILE A 4 37.64 7.00 24.52
N LEU A 5 38.00 8.26 24.29
CA LEU A 5 37.11 9.24 23.64
C LEU A 5 36.72 8.77 22.23
N MET A 6 37.67 8.24 21.46
CA MET A 6 37.41 7.72 20.11
C MET A 6 36.43 6.54 20.09
N ILE A 7 36.51 5.63 21.08
CA ILE A 7 35.59 4.49 21.22
C ILE A 7 34.17 4.98 21.57
N ILE A 8 34.05 5.98 22.44
CA ILE A 8 32.75 6.58 22.80
C ILE A 8 32.11 7.25 21.58
N PHE A 9 32.88 8.02 20.81
CA PHE A 9 32.39 8.63 19.57
C PHE A 9 31.97 7.59 18.53
N LEU A 10 32.74 6.52 18.34
CA LEU A 10 32.40 5.44 17.41
C LEU A 10 31.12 4.71 17.84
N GLY A 11 30.97 4.42 19.13
CA GLY A 11 29.75 3.84 19.68
C GLY A 11 28.53 4.74 19.50
N PHE A 12 28.68 6.04 19.73
CA PHE A 12 27.61 7.02 19.48
C PHE A 12 27.20 7.06 18.00
N PHE A 13 28.16 7.08 17.07
CA PHE A 13 27.86 7.04 15.63
C PHE A 13 27.13 5.76 15.21
N LEU A 14 27.49 4.60 15.77
CA LEU A 14 26.78 3.34 15.51
C LEU A 14 25.34 3.39 16.02
N ILE A 15 25.11 3.94 17.23
CA ILE A 15 23.76 4.09 17.80
C ILE A 15 22.92 5.06 16.97
N VAL A 16 23.49 6.22 16.58
CA VAL A 16 22.81 7.20 15.74
C VAL A 16 22.51 6.62 14.36
N GLY A 17 23.46 5.89 13.75
CA GLY A 17 23.25 5.21 12.48
C GLY A 17 22.12 4.18 12.55
N ALA A 18 22.10 3.34 13.59
CA ALA A 18 21.02 2.39 13.81
C ALA A 18 19.67 3.08 14.02
N ALA A 19 19.62 4.18 14.79
CA ALA A 19 18.40 4.95 15.00
C ALA A 19 17.88 5.58 13.70
N LEU A 20 18.76 6.12 12.85
CA LEU A 20 18.38 6.67 11.55
C LEU A 20 17.80 5.60 10.61
N LEU A 21 18.38 4.40 10.59
CA LEU A 21 17.84 3.28 9.81
C LEU A 21 16.43 2.90 10.29
N LEU A 22 16.23 2.79 11.61
CA LEU A 22 14.91 2.47 12.19
C LEU A 22 13.86 3.55 11.93
N ILE A 23 14.25 4.82 11.84
CA ILE A 23 13.34 5.93 11.51
C ILE A 23 12.99 5.90 10.02
N ASN A 24 13.97 5.63 9.15
CA ASN A 24 13.75 5.57 7.70
C ASN A 24 12.68 4.56 7.31
N ASP A 25 12.73 3.35 7.89
CA ASP A 25 11.74 2.29 7.63
C ASP A 25 10.32 2.68 8.06
N ARG A 26 10.17 3.61 9.01
CA ARG A 26 8.85 4.12 9.43
C ARG A 26 8.31 5.24 8.57
N VAL A 27 9.17 5.95 7.84
CA VAL A 27 8.76 7.11 7.03
C VAL A 27 8.42 6.69 5.60
N ASN A 28 9.12 5.70 5.06
CA ASN A 28 9.05 5.33 3.65
C ASN A 28 8.13 4.12 3.39
N VAL A 29 6.86 4.25 3.79
CA VAL A 29 5.83 3.21 3.58
C VAL A 29 5.46 3.12 2.09
N GLY A 30 5.70 1.95 1.49
CA GLY A 30 5.30 1.55 0.14
C GLY A 30 3.92 0.92 0.06
N LEU A 31 3.51 0.46 -1.12
CA LEU A 31 2.22 -0.22 -1.31
C LEU A 31 2.27 -1.67 -0.81
N GLU A 32 3.43 -2.30 -0.94
CA GLU A 32 3.77 -3.63 -0.44
C GLU A 32 3.65 -3.73 1.09
N ASP A 33 3.97 -2.65 1.81
CA ASP A 33 3.85 -2.59 3.28
C ASP A 33 2.39 -2.59 3.76
N LEU A 34 1.44 -2.33 2.84
CA LEU A 34 0.01 -2.31 3.13
C LEU A 34 -0.66 -3.67 2.93
N GLN A 35 0.06 -4.67 2.40
CA GLN A 35 -0.47 -6.03 2.27
C GLN A 35 -0.80 -6.61 3.66
N GLY A 36 -1.94 -7.26 3.76
CA GLY A 36 -2.49 -7.79 5.01
C GLY A 36 -3.03 -6.72 5.97
N LYS A 37 -3.12 -5.45 5.57
CA LYS A 37 -3.61 -4.36 6.42
C LYS A 37 -5.08 -4.03 6.17
N GLY A 38 -5.77 -3.63 7.23
CA GLY A 38 -7.15 -3.15 7.19
C GLY A 38 -8.20 -4.26 7.08
N GLU A 39 -9.46 -3.85 7.16
CA GLU A 39 -10.63 -4.72 7.08
C GLU A 39 -11.28 -4.59 5.71
N VAL A 40 -11.67 -5.71 5.09
CA VAL A 40 -12.39 -5.69 3.81
C VAL A 40 -13.77 -5.07 4.04
N ILE A 41 -14.09 -4.03 3.27
CA ILE A 41 -15.40 -3.37 3.29
C ILE A 41 -16.19 -3.61 2.00
N GLU A 42 -15.52 -3.95 0.91
CA GLU A 42 -16.15 -4.23 -0.39
C GLU A 42 -15.26 -5.16 -1.22
N SER A 43 -15.87 -6.02 -2.02
CA SER A 43 -15.20 -6.91 -2.99
C SER A 43 -15.91 -6.82 -4.33
N ILE A 44 -15.17 -6.52 -5.40
CA ILE A 44 -15.69 -6.39 -6.75
C ILE A 44 -14.90 -7.28 -7.70
N THR A 45 -15.56 -8.28 -8.27
CA THR A 45 -14.97 -9.21 -9.25
C THR A 45 -14.97 -8.60 -10.66
N SER A 46 -13.90 -8.87 -11.43
CA SER A 46 -13.74 -8.42 -12.80
C SER A 46 -14.81 -9.02 -13.72
N PRO A 47 -15.13 -8.38 -14.87
CA PRO A 47 -16.15 -8.87 -15.81
C PRO A 47 -15.91 -10.30 -16.33
N ASP A 48 -14.66 -10.75 -16.37
CA ASP A 48 -14.25 -12.08 -16.82
C ASP A 48 -13.98 -13.05 -15.67
N GLU A 49 -14.28 -12.64 -14.43
CA GLU A 49 -14.15 -13.42 -13.20
C GLU A 49 -12.71 -13.86 -12.85
N ASN A 50 -11.70 -13.35 -13.55
CA ASN A 50 -10.31 -13.73 -13.33
C ASN A 50 -9.66 -13.01 -12.14
N TYR A 51 -10.16 -11.82 -11.81
CA TYR A 51 -9.61 -10.99 -10.74
C TYR A 51 -10.69 -10.50 -9.79
N THR A 52 -10.33 -10.29 -8.53
CA THR A 52 -11.18 -9.63 -7.54
C THR A 52 -10.44 -8.46 -6.92
N ALA A 53 -11.07 -7.28 -6.93
CA ALA A 53 -10.60 -6.10 -6.23
C ALA A 53 -11.25 -6.03 -4.86
N ASN A 54 -10.47 -6.13 -3.80
CA ASN A 54 -10.91 -5.93 -2.43
C ASN A 54 -10.56 -4.52 -1.95
N VAL A 55 -11.55 -3.82 -1.42
CA VAL A 55 -11.41 -2.51 -0.80
C VAL A 55 -11.24 -2.70 0.70
N TYR A 56 -10.15 -2.17 1.25
CA TYR A 56 -9.83 -2.26 2.67
C TYR A 56 -9.89 -0.90 3.33
N LEU A 57 -10.53 -0.87 4.51
CA LEU A 57 -10.48 0.24 5.44
C LEU A 57 -9.35 0.00 6.46
N ILE A 58 -8.36 0.90 6.49
CA ILE A 58 -7.30 0.88 7.49
C ILE A 58 -7.64 1.88 8.59
N ASN A 59 -7.96 1.37 9.78
CA ASN A 59 -8.37 2.15 10.95
C ASN A 59 -7.56 1.82 12.23
N GLU A 60 -6.26 1.56 12.10
CA GLU A 60 -5.43 1.13 13.24
C GLU A 60 -4.95 2.30 14.15
N GLY A 61 -5.30 3.55 13.83
CA GLY A 61 -4.71 4.75 14.46
C GLY A 61 -5.54 5.43 15.56
N GLY A 62 -6.67 4.86 15.97
CA GLY A 62 -7.54 5.43 17.03
C GLY A 62 -8.21 6.77 16.66
N ALA A 63 -8.81 7.44 17.65
CA ALA A 63 -9.75 8.55 17.46
C ALA A 63 -9.22 9.81 16.72
N THR A 64 -7.91 9.93 16.53
CA THR A 64 -7.27 11.11 15.90
C THR A 64 -6.68 10.83 14.53
N THR A 65 -6.63 9.57 14.10
CA THR A 65 -6.06 9.19 12.82
C THR A 65 -7.17 9.12 11.78
N ARG A 66 -6.97 9.80 10.65
CA ARG A 66 -7.89 9.68 9.52
C ARG A 66 -7.82 8.28 8.94
N PHE A 67 -8.95 7.79 8.47
CA PHE A 67 -9.02 6.53 7.75
C PHE A 67 -8.14 6.56 6.51
N GLN A 68 -7.70 5.36 6.11
CA GLN A 68 -7.00 5.15 4.85
C GLN A 68 -7.73 4.05 4.09
N ILE A 69 -7.74 4.17 2.78
CA ILE A 69 -8.30 3.16 1.90
C ILE A 69 -7.17 2.58 1.07
N ARG A 70 -7.11 1.26 1.00
CA ARG A 70 -6.32 0.57 -0.02
C ARG A 70 -7.22 -0.32 -0.86
N VAL A 71 -6.85 -0.52 -2.13
CA VAL A 71 -7.47 -1.52 -2.99
C VAL A 71 -6.41 -2.52 -3.41
N ALA A 72 -6.67 -3.79 -3.16
CA ALA A 72 -5.80 -4.89 -3.55
C ALA A 72 -6.48 -5.84 -4.52
N ILE A 73 -5.69 -6.38 -5.43
CA ILE A 73 -6.11 -7.33 -6.46
C ILE A 73 -5.73 -8.74 -6.04
N TYR A 74 -6.65 -9.66 -6.26
CA TYR A 74 -6.49 -11.10 -6.09
C TYR A 74 -6.80 -11.81 -7.41
N SER A 75 -6.02 -12.82 -7.76
CA SER A 75 -6.38 -13.77 -8.81
C SER A 75 -7.39 -14.77 -8.26
N ASN A 76 -8.49 -14.99 -8.97
CA ASN A 76 -9.53 -15.95 -8.55
C ASN A 76 -9.16 -17.40 -8.86
N ASN A 77 -8.29 -17.61 -9.85
CA ASN A 77 -7.77 -18.92 -10.23
C ASN A 77 -6.24 -18.88 -10.26
N ASN A 78 -5.61 -19.99 -9.88
CA ASN A 78 -4.17 -20.17 -9.89
C ASN A 78 -3.66 -20.75 -11.22
N ASP A 79 -4.46 -20.62 -12.29
CA ASP A 79 -4.08 -21.18 -13.58
C ASP A 79 -2.94 -20.35 -14.20
N THR A 80 -2.00 -21.04 -14.83
CA THR A 80 -0.81 -20.41 -15.44
C THR A 80 -1.10 -19.68 -16.74
N ALA A 81 -2.37 -19.68 -17.17
CA ALA A 81 -2.85 -18.96 -18.35
C ALA A 81 -2.98 -17.45 -18.14
N TYR A 82 -2.89 -16.95 -16.91
CA TYR A 82 -2.96 -15.52 -16.62
C TYR A 82 -1.66 -14.80 -16.96
N GLU A 83 -1.81 -13.56 -17.45
CA GLU A 83 -0.66 -12.67 -17.69
C GLU A 83 0.11 -12.37 -16.40
N LYS A 84 -0.60 -12.30 -15.26
CA LYS A 84 -0.04 -12.11 -13.93
C LYS A 84 -0.94 -12.70 -12.86
N THR A 85 -0.33 -13.33 -11.85
CA THR A 85 -1.00 -13.80 -10.64
C THR A 85 -0.87 -12.76 -9.53
N PHE A 86 -1.95 -12.51 -8.80
CA PHE A 86 -2.00 -11.59 -7.68
C PHE A 86 -2.48 -12.26 -6.40
N ASP A 87 -1.82 -11.97 -5.29
CA ASP A 87 -2.19 -12.37 -3.93
C ASP A 87 -2.03 -11.14 -3.03
N ASP A 88 -3.16 -10.49 -2.72
CA ASP A 88 -3.22 -9.22 -1.96
C ASP A 88 -2.37 -8.08 -2.53
N ASN A 89 -2.24 -8.00 -3.87
CA ASN A 89 -1.43 -6.97 -4.50
C ASN A 89 -2.11 -5.61 -4.41
N THR A 90 -1.66 -4.77 -3.48
CA THR A 90 -2.16 -3.39 -3.33
C THR A 90 -1.73 -2.53 -4.52
N ILE A 91 -2.71 -2.01 -5.27
CA ILE A 91 -2.49 -1.14 -6.44
C ILE A 91 -2.91 0.30 -6.20
N TYR A 92 -3.69 0.57 -5.15
CA TYR A 92 -4.18 1.90 -4.82
C TYR A 92 -4.09 2.12 -3.31
N TRP A 93 -3.59 3.29 -2.91
CA TRP A 93 -3.61 3.76 -1.54
C TRP A 93 -3.91 5.25 -1.47
N GLU A 94 -4.90 5.61 -0.64
CA GLU A 94 -5.29 6.99 -0.39
C GLU A 94 -5.47 7.24 1.11
N TYR A 95 -5.06 8.44 1.55
CA TYR A 95 -5.11 8.86 2.96
C TYR A 95 -6.09 10.01 3.15
N GLY A 96 -6.98 9.86 4.13
CA GLY A 96 -7.91 10.92 4.49
C GLY A 96 -9.13 11.01 3.59
N THR A 97 -9.42 9.96 2.81
CA THR A 97 -10.74 9.77 2.22
C THR A 97 -11.78 9.49 3.30
N GLY A 98 -13.00 9.97 3.10
CA GLY A 98 -14.14 9.48 3.87
C GLY A 98 -14.41 8.00 3.56
N GLU A 99 -15.33 7.37 4.30
CA GLU A 99 -15.67 5.94 4.16
C GLU A 99 -16.19 5.54 2.76
N LYS A 100 -16.50 6.51 1.89
CA LYS A 100 -16.99 6.26 0.54
C LYS A 100 -15.85 6.26 -0.47
N THR A 101 -15.47 5.07 -0.92
CA THR A 101 -14.64 4.87 -2.12
C THR A 101 -15.51 4.24 -3.19
N THR A 102 -15.46 4.78 -4.41
CA THR A 102 -16.20 4.19 -5.54
C THR A 102 -15.23 3.33 -6.33
N VAL A 103 -15.53 2.04 -6.48
CA VAL A 103 -14.69 1.10 -7.23
C VAL A 103 -15.53 0.36 -8.25
N PHE A 104 -15.07 0.34 -9.51
CA PHE A 104 -15.68 -0.47 -10.55
C PHE A 104 -14.67 -0.82 -11.64
N TRP A 105 -14.89 -1.98 -12.27
CA TRP A 105 -14.14 -2.40 -13.44
C TRP A 105 -14.64 -1.67 -14.68
N VAL A 106 -13.72 -1.04 -15.41
CA VAL A 106 -13.99 -0.42 -16.73
C VAL A 106 -14.01 -1.50 -17.80
N ASP A 107 -13.09 -2.45 -17.68
CA ASP A 107 -13.00 -3.67 -18.49
C ASP A 107 -12.36 -4.79 -17.65
N LYS A 108 -11.89 -5.88 -18.27
CA LYS A 108 -11.29 -7.04 -17.58
C LYS A 108 -10.02 -6.73 -16.78
N GLU A 109 -9.28 -5.70 -17.15
CA GLU A 109 -7.93 -5.42 -16.62
C GLU A 109 -7.79 -3.97 -16.13
N THR A 110 -8.75 -3.12 -16.46
CA THR A 110 -8.77 -1.71 -16.09
C THR A 110 -9.82 -1.48 -15.01
N ILE A 111 -9.39 -0.90 -13.90
CA ILE A 111 -10.25 -0.55 -12.77
C ILE A 111 -10.27 0.97 -12.57
N LYS A 112 -11.42 1.51 -12.19
CA LYS A 112 -11.56 2.89 -11.77
C LYS A 112 -11.88 2.95 -10.27
N ILE A 113 -11.03 3.66 -9.54
CA ILE A 113 -11.09 3.86 -8.10
C ILE A 113 -11.17 5.37 -7.86
N ASN A 114 -12.34 5.85 -7.45
CA ASN A 114 -12.69 7.28 -7.45
C ASN A 114 -12.42 7.91 -8.83
N ASP A 115 -11.49 8.85 -8.91
CA ASP A 115 -11.11 9.54 -10.15
C ASP A 115 -9.84 8.97 -10.80
N VAL A 116 -9.26 7.91 -10.21
CA VAL A 116 -8.05 7.26 -10.71
C VAL A 116 -8.42 6.01 -11.51
N THR A 117 -7.95 5.93 -12.75
CA THR A 117 -8.07 4.74 -13.61
C THR A 117 -6.73 4.04 -13.68
N LEU A 118 -6.68 2.74 -13.40
CA LEU A 118 -5.46 1.93 -13.34
C LEU A 118 -5.62 0.65 -14.16
N ASN A 119 -4.62 0.29 -14.95
CA ASN A 119 -4.44 -1.08 -15.43
C ASN A 119 -3.77 -1.93 -14.34
N ILE A 120 -4.41 -3.03 -13.93
CA ILE A 120 -3.98 -3.83 -12.76
C ILE A 120 -2.58 -4.45 -12.92
N PHE A 121 -2.05 -4.57 -14.13
CA PHE A 121 -0.74 -5.19 -14.36
C PHE A 121 0.42 -4.22 -14.15
N ASN A 122 0.22 -2.96 -14.49
CA ASN A 122 1.30 -2.00 -14.75
C ASN A 122 1.19 -0.71 -13.93
N ASP A 123 -0.04 -0.34 -13.52
CA ASP A 123 -0.28 0.94 -12.88
C ASP A 123 -0.49 0.77 -11.38
N THR A 124 -0.09 1.79 -10.63
CA THR A 124 -0.38 1.92 -9.21
C THR A 124 -0.62 3.38 -8.87
N TYR A 125 -1.32 3.62 -7.75
CA TYR A 125 -1.51 4.95 -7.19
C TYR A 125 -1.17 4.96 -5.71
N ASN A 126 -0.25 5.84 -5.34
CA ASN A 126 0.14 6.12 -3.97
C ASN A 126 -0.01 7.62 -3.72
N TRP A 127 -0.96 8.00 -2.87
CA TRP A 127 -1.22 9.42 -2.56
C TRP A 127 0.02 10.21 -2.13
N LYS A 128 1.03 9.59 -1.52
CA LYS A 128 2.27 10.28 -1.12
C LYS A 128 3.13 10.69 -2.32
N LYS A 129 2.98 10.01 -3.46
CA LYS A 129 3.79 10.18 -4.67
C LYS A 129 3.00 10.87 -5.78
N ASP A 130 1.73 10.52 -5.92
CA ASP A 130 0.97 10.78 -7.15
C ASP A 130 -0.10 11.87 -6.97
N ARG A 131 -0.44 12.23 -5.73
CA ARG A 131 -1.41 13.30 -5.46
C ARG A 131 -0.76 14.66 -5.73
N ILE A 132 -1.30 15.38 -6.71
CA ILE A 132 -0.92 16.76 -7.00
C ILE A 132 -1.71 17.68 -6.08
N GLU A 133 -1.01 18.42 -5.21
CA GLU A 133 -1.60 19.47 -4.35
C GLU A 133 -1.69 20.83 -5.06
#